data_AF-A0A841KV30-F1
#
_entry.id   AF-A0A841KV30-F1
#
_cell.length_a   1.000
_cell.length_b   1.000
_cell.length_c   1.000
_cell.angle_alpha   90.00
_cell.angle_beta   90.00
_cell.angle_gamma   90.00
#
_symmetry.space_group_name_H-M   'P 1'
#
loop_
_entity.id
_entity.type
_entity.pdbx_description
1 polymer ?
#
loop_
_entity_poly.entity_id
_entity_poly.type
_entity_poly.pdbx_seq_one_letter_code
_entity_poly.pdbx_strand_id
1 'polypeptide(L)'
;MRGRKVVIIILSIITFIILLDFIPVKMAINTKKDELKKMLKGRETKQLYICRYTQVTGSIWLAIGDENGVRDLITGGSIYLAEPLSGKDPLKSLNKSFVPYYTRNKYVFIGEEGNVLNEAGDLMIDFKVDEWRIVSPIRRDSFRDIYAPKSYLTIYDFIKFK
;
A
#
# COMPACT_ATOMS: atom_id res chain seq x y z
N MET A 1 13.66 -47.76 -1.12
CA MET A 1 13.44 -46.89 0.07
C MET A 1 14.02 -45.47 -0.06
N ARG A 2 15.10 -45.20 -0.82
CA ARG A 2 15.68 -43.84 -0.97
C ARG A 2 14.74 -42.82 -1.62
N GLY A 3 14.04 -43.19 -2.70
CA GLY A 3 13.14 -42.27 -3.42
C GLY A 3 11.98 -41.73 -2.58
N ARG A 4 11.36 -42.56 -1.72
CA ARG A 4 10.26 -42.13 -0.83
C ARG A 4 10.71 -41.07 0.18
N LYS A 5 11.92 -41.18 0.72
CA LYS A 5 12.47 -40.18 1.66
C LYS A 5 12.71 -38.83 0.97
N VAL A 6 13.22 -38.84 -0.27
CA VAL A 6 13.46 -37.61 -1.04
C VAL A 6 12.14 -36.89 -1.36
N VAL A 7 11.11 -37.62 -1.79
CA VAL A 7 9.79 -37.04 -2.08
C VAL A 7 9.18 -36.39 -0.83
N ILE A 8 9.25 -37.06 0.33
CA ILE A 8 8.75 -36.50 1.59
C ILE A 8 9.49 -35.21 1.95
N ILE A 9 10.82 -35.18 1.82
CA ILE A 9 11.62 -33.98 2.11
C ILE A 9 11.21 -32.82 1.19
N ILE A 10 11.07 -33.07 -0.11
CA ILE A 10 10.65 -32.04 -1.08
C ILE A 10 9.26 -31.51 -0.72
N LEU A 11 8.31 -32.40 -0.43
CA LEU A 11 6.96 -32.00 -0.02
C LEU A 11 6.99 -31.17 1.27
N SER A 12 7.76 -31.58 2.28
CA SER A 12 7.91 -30.81 3.51
C SER A 12 8.48 -29.42 3.27
N ILE A 13 9.48 -29.28 2.39
CA ILE A 13 10.05 -27.97 2.02
C ILE A 13 9.00 -27.10 1.33
N ILE A 14 8.27 -27.64 0.36
CA ILE A 14 7.22 -26.90 -0.36
C ILE A 14 6.11 -26.47 0.61
N THR A 15 5.65 -27.37 1.48
CA THR A 15 4.65 -27.04 2.51
C THR A 15 5.17 -25.94 3.44
N PHE A 16 6.42 -26.01 3.87
CA PHE A 16 7.02 -24.97 4.71
C PHE A 16 7.06 -23.61 4.01
N ILE A 17 7.45 -23.55 2.74
CA ILE A 17 7.47 -22.32 1.93
C ILE A 17 6.06 -21.72 1.82
N ILE A 18 5.03 -22.55 1.63
CA ILE A 18 3.63 -22.10 1.58
C ILE A 18 3.16 -21.61 2.95
N LEU A 19 3.55 -22.25 4.05
CA LEU A 19 3.18 -21.81 5.39
C LEU A 19 3.72 -20.40 5.72
N LEU A 20 4.85 -20.00 5.13
CA LEU A 20 5.37 -18.64 5.28
C LEU A 20 4.45 -17.57 4.67
N ASP A 21 3.59 -17.91 3.70
CA ASP A 21 2.55 -16.99 3.19
C ASP A 21 1.45 -16.69 4.21
N PHE A 22 1.33 -17.48 5.28
CA PHE A 22 0.33 -17.27 6.31
C PHE A 22 0.86 -16.48 7.51
N ILE A 23 2.14 -16.10 7.52
CA ILE A 23 2.71 -15.26 8.58
C ILE A 23 2.49 -13.78 8.24
N PRO A 24 1.68 -13.04 9.02
CA PRO A 24 1.43 -11.63 8.77
C PRO A 24 2.66 -10.79 9.15
N VAL A 25 3.17 -10.03 8.19
CA VAL A 25 4.22 -9.01 8.44
C VAL A 25 3.58 -7.65 8.70
N LYS A 26 2.55 -7.29 7.92
CA LYS A 26 1.86 -6.01 8.06
C LYS A 26 0.38 -6.14 7.73
N MET A 27 -0.48 -5.82 8.68
CA MET A 27 -1.93 -5.89 8.49
C MET A 27 -2.42 -4.82 7.51
N ALA A 28 -3.38 -5.20 6.67
CA ALA A 28 -4.19 -4.27 5.91
C ALA A 28 -5.22 -3.61 6.83
N ILE A 29 -5.64 -2.41 6.47
CA ILE A 29 -6.66 -1.66 7.21
C ILE A 29 -7.94 -1.52 6.41
N ASN A 30 -9.05 -1.23 7.09
CA ASN A 30 -10.26 -0.76 6.45
C ASN A 30 -10.27 0.77 6.38
N THR A 31 -10.95 1.33 5.38
CA THR A 31 -11.15 2.77 5.22
C THR A 31 -12.39 3.26 5.96
N LYS A 32 -12.80 2.57 7.03
CA LYS A 32 -13.89 3.02 7.90
C LYS A 32 -13.40 4.22 8.71
N LYS A 33 -14.22 5.28 8.75
CA LYS A 33 -13.92 6.53 9.46
C LYS A 33 -13.36 6.34 10.87
N ASP A 34 -13.94 5.44 11.66
CA ASP A 34 -13.49 5.19 13.04
C ASP A 34 -12.09 4.59 13.12
N GLU A 35 -11.71 3.76 12.14
CA GLU A 35 -10.38 3.17 12.06
C GLU A 35 -9.34 4.22 11.67
N LEU A 36 -9.65 5.05 10.67
CA LEU A 36 -8.79 6.13 10.20
C LEU A 36 -8.57 7.20 11.28
N LYS A 37 -9.65 7.61 11.98
CA LYS A 37 -9.54 8.56 13.11
C LYS A 37 -8.68 8.03 14.25
N LYS A 38 -8.74 6.73 14.55
CA LYS A 38 -7.87 6.10 15.56
C LYS A 38 -6.40 6.22 15.18
N MET A 39 -6.06 6.17 13.88
CA MET A 39 -4.68 6.31 13.41
C MET A 39 -4.13 7.73 13.58
N LEU A 40 -4.98 8.75 13.57
CA LEU A 40 -4.62 10.14 13.81
C LEU A 40 -4.69 10.56 15.29
N LYS A 41 -5.22 9.71 16.18
CA LYS A 41 -5.35 10.05 17.60
C LYS A 41 -3.96 10.32 18.21
N GLY A 42 -3.76 11.54 18.72
CA GLY A 42 -2.47 11.99 19.25
C GLY A 42 -1.47 12.46 18.20
N ARG A 43 -1.90 12.69 16.95
CA ARG A 43 -1.09 13.17 15.82
C ARG A 43 -1.73 14.41 15.17
N GLU A 44 -1.96 15.45 15.96
CA GLU A 44 -2.74 16.63 15.55
C GLU A 44 -2.15 17.41 14.36
N THR A 45 -0.85 17.31 14.13
CA THR A 45 -0.16 17.98 13.01
C THR A 45 -0.06 17.13 11.75
N LYS A 46 -0.51 15.87 11.78
CA LYS A 46 -0.39 14.94 10.66
C LYS A 46 -1.66 14.91 9.83
N GLN A 47 -1.49 14.85 8.51
CA GLN A 47 -2.55 14.62 7.56
C GLN A 47 -2.64 13.15 7.18
N LEU A 48 -3.85 12.71 6.83
CA LEU A 48 -4.12 11.37 6.35
C LEU A 48 -4.75 11.44 4.97
N TYR A 49 -4.09 10.80 3.99
CA TYR A 49 -4.64 10.63 2.66
C TYR A 49 -4.84 9.17 2.33
N ILE A 50 -6.01 8.85 1.77
CA ILE A 50 -6.24 7.57 1.12
C ILE A 50 -5.86 7.75 -0.35
N CYS A 51 -4.78 7.12 -0.77
CA CYS A 51 -4.23 7.29 -2.11
C CYS A 51 -4.45 6.04 -2.96
N ARG A 52 -4.63 6.25 -4.25
CA ARG A 52 -4.45 5.21 -5.27
C ARG A 52 -3.29 5.58 -6.18
N TYR A 53 -2.67 4.57 -6.76
CA TYR A 53 -1.67 4.79 -7.80
C TYR A 53 -2.35 5.40 -9.04
N THR A 54 -1.71 6.41 -9.62
CA THR A 54 -2.08 7.04 -10.89
C THR A 54 -0.81 7.24 -11.72
N GLN A 55 -0.94 7.59 -13.00
CA GLN A 55 0.20 7.90 -13.85
C GLN A 55 -0.05 9.22 -14.57
N VAL A 56 0.24 10.32 -13.87
CA VAL A 56 0.20 11.68 -14.42
C VAL A 56 1.59 12.30 -14.34
N THR A 57 1.83 13.36 -15.11
CA THR A 57 3.11 14.08 -15.07
C THR A 57 3.33 14.66 -13.67
N GLY A 58 4.46 14.34 -13.04
CA GLY A 58 4.87 14.88 -11.73
C GLY A 58 4.27 14.22 -10.49
N SER A 59 3.31 13.29 -10.64
CA SER A 59 2.74 12.54 -9.51
C SER A 59 2.30 11.14 -9.91
N ILE A 60 2.52 10.17 -9.02
CA ILE A 60 1.98 8.81 -9.14
C ILE A 60 0.93 8.47 -8.08
N TRP A 61 0.52 9.45 -7.27
CA TRP A 61 -0.47 9.25 -6.20
C TRP A 61 -1.58 10.27 -6.29
N LEU A 62 -2.81 9.76 -6.37
CA LEU A 62 -4.03 10.56 -6.31
C LEU A 62 -4.74 10.27 -4.99
N ALA A 63 -4.98 11.30 -4.19
CA ALA A 63 -5.81 11.20 -3.00
C ALA A 63 -7.30 11.05 -3.41
N ILE A 64 -7.94 10.04 -2.84
CA ILE A 64 -9.33 9.63 -3.08
C ILE A 64 -10.10 9.51 -1.77
N GLY A 65 -9.65 10.23 -0.74
CA GLY A 65 -10.24 10.22 0.58
C GLY A 65 -9.27 10.66 1.65
N ASP A 66 -9.78 10.81 2.86
CA ASP A 66 -9.07 11.33 4.03
C ASP A 66 -9.52 10.61 5.31
N GLU A 67 -9.37 11.23 6.49
CA GLU A 67 -9.73 10.64 7.77
C GLU A 67 -11.21 10.28 7.92
N ASN A 68 -12.07 10.76 7.02
CA ASN A 68 -13.48 10.42 6.99
C ASN A 68 -13.82 9.24 6.06
N GLY A 69 -12.83 8.68 5.37
CA GLY A 69 -13.00 7.55 4.47
C GLY A 69 -12.78 7.88 3.00
N VAL A 70 -13.03 6.87 2.16
CA VAL A 70 -12.92 7.02 0.70
C VAL A 70 -14.06 7.91 0.22
N ARG A 71 -13.71 9.07 -0.32
CA ARG A 71 -14.61 9.98 -1.00
C ARG A 71 -13.81 10.72 -2.05
N ASP A 72 -14.46 11.04 -3.15
CA ASP A 72 -13.81 11.89 -4.12
C ASP A 72 -13.61 13.27 -3.49
N LEU A 73 -12.36 13.67 -3.27
CA LEU A 73 -12.02 14.97 -2.70
C LEU A 73 -12.14 16.09 -3.75
N ILE A 74 -12.75 15.79 -4.91
CA ILE A 74 -12.95 16.67 -6.08
C ILE A 74 -14.07 17.68 -5.84
N THR A 75 -14.00 18.43 -4.75
CA THR A 75 -14.77 19.68 -4.58
C THR A 75 -13.84 20.85 -4.85
N GLY A 76 -13.30 20.93 -6.08
CA GLY A 76 -12.37 21.99 -6.49
C GLY A 76 -11.26 21.56 -7.46
N GLY A 77 -11.01 20.24 -7.57
CA GLY A 77 -10.04 19.60 -8.46
C GLY A 77 -9.34 18.42 -7.76
N SER A 78 -8.39 17.77 -8.43
CA SER A 78 -7.76 16.55 -7.94
C SER A 78 -6.58 16.86 -7.00
N ILE A 79 -6.43 16.09 -5.91
CA ILE A 79 -5.26 16.20 -5.02
C ILE A 79 -4.23 15.13 -5.39
N TYR A 80 -3.11 15.56 -5.96
CA TYR A 80 -1.96 14.76 -6.31
C TYR A 80 -0.85 14.92 -5.29
N LEU A 81 -0.15 13.84 -4.95
CA LEU A 81 1.05 13.93 -4.11
C LEU A 81 2.30 13.98 -5.00
N ALA A 82 3.10 15.02 -4.85
CA ALA A 82 4.28 15.25 -5.67
C ALA A 82 5.27 14.09 -5.57
N GLU A 83 5.83 13.69 -6.71
CA GLU A 83 6.89 12.69 -6.76
C GLU A 83 8.29 13.34 -6.89
N PRO A 84 9.32 12.79 -6.23
CA PRO A 84 9.28 11.60 -5.40
C PRO A 84 8.65 11.85 -4.02
N LEU A 85 7.84 10.91 -3.53
CA LEU A 85 7.40 10.97 -2.13
C LEU A 85 8.60 11.01 -1.18
N SER A 86 8.56 11.96 -0.25
CA SER A 86 9.53 12.07 0.83
C SER A 86 9.22 11.08 1.96
N GLY A 87 10.24 10.57 2.64
CA GLY A 87 10.07 9.65 3.76
C GLY A 87 9.83 8.18 3.36
N LYS A 88 8.90 7.51 4.05
CA LYS A 88 8.62 6.07 3.92
C LYS A 88 7.63 5.77 2.80
N ASP A 89 8.10 5.83 1.57
CA ASP A 89 7.31 5.45 0.39
C ASP A 89 7.03 3.92 0.35
N PRO A 90 5.76 3.48 0.18
CA PRO A 90 5.43 2.07 0.02
C PRO A 90 6.12 1.41 -1.17
N LEU A 91 6.30 2.09 -2.31
CA LEU A 91 6.91 1.51 -3.52
C LEU A 91 8.41 1.25 -3.34
N LYS A 92 9.08 2.02 -2.47
CA LYS A 92 10.45 1.72 -2.05
C LYS A 92 10.53 0.48 -1.16
N SER A 93 9.46 0.18 -0.43
CA SER A 93 9.41 -0.92 0.54
C SER A 93 8.93 -2.25 -0.07
N LEU A 94 7.91 -2.19 -0.92
CA LEU A 94 7.25 -3.35 -1.50
C LEU A 94 8.04 -3.90 -2.70
N ASN A 95 7.79 -5.17 -3.01
CA ASN A 95 8.31 -5.81 -4.21
C ASN A 95 7.56 -5.32 -5.47
N LYS A 96 8.05 -5.73 -6.66
CA LYS A 96 7.47 -5.31 -7.94
C LYS A 96 6.06 -5.83 -8.20
N SER A 97 5.55 -6.82 -7.47
CA SER A 97 4.17 -7.34 -7.64
C SER A 97 3.09 -6.33 -7.23
N PHE A 98 3.49 -5.20 -6.65
CA PHE A 98 2.64 -4.07 -6.28
C PHE A 98 2.83 -2.85 -7.19
N VAL A 99 3.71 -2.94 -8.19
CA VAL A 99 4.26 -1.80 -8.95
C VAL A 99 3.85 -1.73 -10.44
N PRO A 100 3.23 -2.71 -11.14
CA PRO A 100 2.92 -2.47 -12.54
C PRO A 100 1.66 -1.60 -12.67
N TYR A 101 1.74 -0.66 -13.63
CA TYR A 101 0.80 0.23 -14.34
C TYR A 101 -0.71 0.31 -14.03
N TYR A 102 -1.28 -0.57 -13.20
CA TYR A 102 -2.70 -0.65 -12.85
C TYR A 102 -2.93 -1.12 -11.41
N THR A 103 -2.07 -0.74 -10.45
CA THR A 103 -2.21 -1.20 -9.06
C THR A 103 -3.59 -0.79 -8.52
N ARG A 104 -4.46 -1.79 -8.30
CA ARG A 104 -5.82 -1.61 -7.73
C ARG A 104 -5.79 -1.39 -6.22
N ASN A 105 -4.59 -1.48 -5.63
CA ASN A 105 -4.42 -1.25 -4.21
C ASN A 105 -4.61 0.21 -3.89
N LYS A 106 -5.22 0.43 -2.73
CA LYS A 106 -5.28 1.74 -2.10
C LYS A 106 -4.32 1.71 -0.92
N TYR A 107 -3.78 2.86 -0.61
CA TYR A 107 -2.87 3.05 0.50
C TYR A 107 -3.39 4.17 1.36
N VAL A 108 -3.11 4.12 2.65
CA VAL A 108 -3.31 5.24 3.54
C VAL A 108 -1.94 5.77 3.91
N PHE A 109 -1.70 7.03 3.62
CA PHE A 109 -0.49 7.75 3.99
C PHE A 109 -0.80 8.67 5.15
N ILE A 110 0.09 8.67 6.13
CA ILE A 110 0.07 9.58 7.27
C ILE A 110 1.39 10.32 7.28
N GLY A 111 1.32 11.64 7.32
CA GLY A 111 2.49 12.46 7.09
C GLY A 111 2.23 13.94 7.25
N GLU A 112 3.17 14.73 6.74
CA GLU A 112 3.12 16.19 6.75
C GLU A 112 3.03 16.70 5.32
N GLU A 113 2.17 17.71 5.12
CA GLU A 113 2.13 18.49 3.89
C GLU A 113 3.24 19.54 3.91
N GLY A 114 3.89 19.70 2.77
CA GLY A 114 4.85 20.74 2.49
C GLY A 114 4.25 21.80 1.56
N ASN A 115 4.96 22.12 0.49
CA ASN A 115 4.49 23.09 -0.48
C ASN A 115 3.27 22.56 -1.23
N VAL A 116 2.35 23.47 -1.54
CA VAL A 116 1.17 23.19 -2.34
C VAL A 116 1.24 24.03 -3.61
N LEU A 117 1.16 23.36 -4.76
CA LEU A 117 1.05 23.97 -6.08
C LEU A 117 -0.39 23.78 -6.57
N ASN A 118 -1.01 24.85 -7.04
CA ASN A 118 -2.35 24.81 -7.63
C ASN A 118 -2.25 25.15 -9.12
N GLU A 119 -2.55 24.18 -9.97
CA GLU A 119 -2.57 24.35 -11.42
C GLU A 119 -3.96 23.97 -11.95
N ALA A 120 -4.70 24.95 -12.46
CA ALA A 120 -6.01 24.75 -13.10
C ALA A 120 -7.03 23.97 -12.26
N GLY A 121 -6.96 24.08 -10.92
CA GLY A 121 -7.84 23.38 -9.98
C GLY A 121 -7.23 22.12 -9.39
N ASP A 122 -6.22 21.53 -10.02
CA ASP A 122 -5.50 20.40 -9.46
C ASP A 122 -4.46 20.87 -8.45
N LEU A 123 -4.48 20.25 -7.26
CA LEU A 123 -3.56 20.52 -6.17
C LEU A 123 -2.45 19.46 -6.19
N MET A 124 -1.22 19.89 -6.37
CA MET A 124 -0.04 19.05 -6.15
C MET A 124 0.58 19.41 -4.80
N ILE A 125 0.72 18.41 -3.93
CA ILE A 125 1.20 18.59 -2.55
C ILE A 125 2.52 17.82 -2.38
N ASP A 126 3.57 18.51 -1.95
CA ASP A 126 4.78 17.87 -1.43
C ASP A 126 4.40 17.13 -0.14
N PHE A 127 4.42 15.80 -0.16
CA PHE A 127 3.98 15.02 0.99
C PHE A 127 5.11 14.16 1.57
N LYS A 128 5.41 14.36 2.85
CA LYS A 128 6.38 13.55 3.59
C LYS A 128 5.67 12.44 4.35
N VAL A 129 5.77 11.22 3.84
CA VAL A 129 5.15 10.03 4.43
C VAL A 129 5.96 9.56 5.64
N ASP A 130 5.37 9.62 6.83
CA ASP A 130 5.95 9.04 8.04
C ASP A 130 5.55 7.58 8.21
N GLU A 131 4.32 7.27 7.81
CA GLU A 131 3.71 5.96 7.94
C GLU A 131 2.74 5.71 6.78
N TRP A 132 2.72 4.46 6.32
CA TRP A 132 1.73 4.00 5.36
C TRP A 132 1.06 2.71 5.82
N ARG A 133 -0.15 2.48 5.33
CA ARG A 133 -0.88 1.21 5.41
C ARG A 133 -1.45 0.85 4.05
N ILE A 134 -1.56 -0.43 3.75
CA ILE A 134 -2.31 -0.89 2.59
C ILE A 134 -3.76 -1.13 2.99
N VAL A 135 -4.68 -0.81 2.09
CA VAL A 135 -6.11 -0.98 2.32
C VAL A 135 -6.54 -2.38 1.85
N SER A 136 -7.39 -3.02 2.64
CA SER A 136 -8.03 -4.29 2.27
C SER A 136 -9.13 -4.07 1.22
N PRO A 137 -9.31 -4.98 0.24
CA PRO A 137 -8.55 -6.21 0.02
C PRO A 137 -7.26 -5.97 -0.79
N ILE A 138 -6.15 -6.58 -0.34
CA ILE A 138 -4.86 -6.50 -1.04
C ILE A 138 -4.89 -7.28 -2.36
N ARG A 139 -4.50 -6.62 -3.45
CA ARG A 139 -4.27 -7.22 -4.77
C ARG A 139 -2.77 -7.42 -5.03
N ARG A 140 -2.41 -8.56 -5.58
CA ARG A 140 -1.04 -8.92 -5.97
C ARG A 140 -1.05 -9.24 -7.45
N ASP A 141 -0.11 -8.72 -8.21
CA ASP A 141 0.00 -9.10 -9.62
C ASP A 141 0.85 -10.38 -9.76
N SER A 142 0.33 -11.48 -9.24
CA SER A 142 0.95 -12.81 -9.27
C SER A 142 -0.07 -13.89 -8.95
N PHE A 143 0.30 -15.17 -9.13
CA PHE A 143 -0.53 -16.32 -8.72
C PHE A 143 -0.91 -16.28 -7.22
N ARG A 144 -0.14 -15.55 -6.39
CA ARG A 144 -0.44 -15.29 -4.98
C ARG A 144 -1.72 -14.48 -4.78
N ASP A 145 -2.25 -13.79 -5.79
CA ASP A 145 -3.56 -13.14 -5.67
C ASP A 145 -4.69 -14.15 -5.42
N ILE A 146 -4.52 -15.41 -5.83
CA ILE A 146 -5.59 -16.41 -5.75
C ILE A 146 -5.70 -16.97 -4.33
N TYR A 147 -4.57 -17.27 -3.69
CA TYR A 147 -4.55 -18.01 -2.43
C TYR A 147 -4.02 -17.22 -1.23
N ALA A 148 -3.19 -16.20 -1.44
CA ALA A 148 -2.60 -15.46 -0.33
C ALA A 148 -3.65 -14.58 0.36
N PRO A 149 -3.62 -14.46 1.69
CA PRO A 149 -4.57 -13.64 2.44
C PRO A 149 -4.64 -12.18 1.97
N LYS A 150 -5.86 -11.64 1.95
CA LYS A 150 -6.16 -10.27 1.48
C LYS A 150 -6.11 -9.22 2.59
N SER A 151 -6.02 -9.67 3.84
CA SER A 151 -6.04 -8.85 5.06
C SER A 151 -4.65 -8.50 5.59
N TYR A 152 -3.57 -9.01 4.99
CA TYR A 152 -2.20 -8.67 5.39
C TYR A 152 -1.17 -8.92 4.29
N LEU A 153 -0.04 -8.25 4.43
CA LEU A 153 1.19 -8.47 3.68
C LEU A 153 2.06 -9.50 4.38
N THR A 154 2.76 -10.32 3.59
CA THR A 154 3.66 -11.39 4.04
C THR A 154 5.11 -11.01 3.73
N ILE A 155 6.07 -11.81 4.18
CA ILE A 155 7.50 -11.57 3.91
C ILE A 155 7.81 -11.48 2.42
N TYR A 156 7.14 -12.31 1.61
CA TYR A 156 7.35 -12.33 0.16
C TYR A 156 6.89 -11.04 -0.53
N ASP A 157 5.97 -10.28 0.07
CA ASP A 157 5.54 -8.98 -0.47
C ASP A 157 6.62 -7.89 -0.37
N PHE A 158 7.66 -8.12 0.44
CA PHE A 158 8.81 -7.22 0.62
C PHE A 158 10.09 -7.74 -0.03
N ILE A 159 10.18 -9.04 -0.35
CA ILE A 159 11.34 -9.62 -1.02
C ILE A 159 11.36 -9.16 -2.48
N LYS A 160 12.38 -8.38 -2.84
CA LYS A 160 12.66 -7.97 -4.22
C LYS A 160 13.49 -9.05 -4.90
N PHE A 161 12.82 -9.96 -5.62
CA PHE A 161 13.52 -10.86 -6.54
C PHE A 161 14.15 -10.00 -7.66
N LYS A 162 15.47 -10.09 -7.80
CA LYS A 162 16.23 -9.42 -8.86
C LYS A 162 16.21 -10.25 -10.12
#